data_AF-A0A7V5G4Y8-F1
#
_entry.id   AF-A0A7V5G4Y8-F1
#
_cell.length_a   1.000
_cell.length_b   1.000
_cell.length_c   1.000
_cell.angle_alpha   90.00
_cell.angle_beta   90.00
_cell.angle_gamma   90.00
#
_symmetry.space_group_name_H-M   'P 1'
#
loop_
_entity.id
_entity.type
_entity.pdbx_description
1 polymer ?
#
loop_
_entity_poly.entity_id
_entity_poly.type
_entity_poly.pdbx_seq_one_letter_code
_entity_poly.pdbx_strand_id
1 'polypeptide(L)'
;MEMILPDQNEILYMLDELTQRYNHAIRHIISNKSSNIDSLYSQLKQNSISNKINMIQREFINLSDEFKRVMDYKITQFKLSLTRIPQEFSDTMNNRLQEKEQNLLALEQNIRLYNPKLKHKSGWAEVIVNDKKVSLSEIKENDIFTIMDLDTRLEVKCLQIL
;
A
#
# COMPACT_ATOMS: atom_id res chain seq x y z
N MET A 1 -106.10 6.76 -9.35
CA MET A 1 -104.89 6.59 -8.52
C MET A 1 -105.10 7.42 -7.29
N GLU A 2 -105.51 6.80 -6.18
CA GLU A 2 -105.60 7.52 -4.90
C GLU A 2 -104.18 7.79 -4.41
N MET A 3 -103.86 9.08 -4.29
CA MET A 3 -102.61 9.53 -3.72
C MET A 3 -102.84 9.63 -2.22
N ILE A 4 -102.42 8.62 -1.48
CA ILE A 4 -102.35 8.69 -0.02
C ILE A 4 -101.27 9.71 0.35
N LEU A 5 -101.68 10.78 1.06
CA LEU A 5 -100.73 11.70 1.69
C LEU A 5 -100.01 10.97 2.84
N PRO A 6 -98.74 11.31 3.09
CA PRO A 6 -98.01 10.73 4.21
C PRO A 6 -98.66 11.08 5.55
N ASP A 7 -98.76 10.10 6.43
CA ASP A 7 -99.24 10.27 7.80
C ASP A 7 -98.25 11.15 8.59
N GLN A 8 -98.72 11.81 9.65
CA GLN A 8 -97.90 12.61 10.55
C GLN A 8 -96.68 11.83 11.05
N ASN A 9 -96.85 10.54 11.31
CA ASN A 9 -95.76 9.65 11.74
C ASN A 9 -94.69 9.48 10.66
N GLU A 10 -95.07 9.34 9.38
CA GLU A 10 -94.10 9.23 8.28
C GLU A 10 -93.32 10.53 8.07
N ILE A 11 -93.97 11.69 8.23
CA ILE A 11 -93.31 13.00 8.21
C ILE A 11 -92.31 13.12 9.36
N LEU A 12 -92.69 12.66 10.56
CA LEU A 12 -91.80 12.61 11.73
C LEU A 12 -90.58 11.71 11.50
N TYR A 13 -90.77 10.52 10.92
CA TYR A 13 -89.66 9.63 10.56
C TYR A 13 -88.73 10.28 9.51
N MET A 14 -89.29 10.95 8.50
CA MET A 14 -88.49 11.67 7.51
C MET A 14 -87.69 12.82 8.15
N LEU A 15 -88.28 13.58 9.06
CA LEU A 15 -87.59 14.64 9.80
C LEU A 15 -86.48 14.09 10.68
N ASP A 16 -86.69 12.93 11.32
CA ASP A 16 -85.66 12.28 12.13
C ASP A 16 -84.51 11.77 11.26
N GLU A 17 -84.80 11.16 10.10
CA GLU A 17 -83.77 10.75 9.13
C GLU A 17 -82.95 11.95 8.64
N LEU A 18 -83.61 13.06 8.29
CA LEU A 18 -82.94 14.30 7.91
C LEU A 18 -82.04 14.79 9.05
N THR A 19 -82.54 14.77 10.28
CA THR A 19 -81.78 15.18 11.48
C THR A 19 -80.55 14.29 11.69
N GLN A 20 -80.69 12.97 11.54
CA GLN A 20 -79.57 12.03 11.62
C GLN A 20 -78.53 12.29 10.52
N ARG A 21 -78.96 12.53 9.27
CA ARG A 21 -78.07 12.85 8.15
C ARG A 21 -77.31 14.15 8.39
N TYR A 22 -77.98 15.19 8.87
CA TYR A 22 -77.32 16.45 9.23
C TYR A 22 -76.30 16.27 10.36
N ASN A 23 -76.68 15.55 11.42
CA ASN A 23 -75.77 15.26 12.53
C ASN A 23 -74.53 14.48 12.08
N HIS A 24 -74.70 13.52 11.17
CA HIS A 24 -73.59 12.75 10.64
C HIS A 24 -72.64 13.62 9.79
N ALA A 25 -73.19 14.47 8.93
CA ALA A 25 -72.41 15.43 8.14
C ALA A 25 -71.64 16.40 9.04
N ILE A 26 -72.28 16.95 10.07
CA ILE A 26 -71.64 17.87 11.03
C ILE A 26 -70.49 17.16 11.76
N ARG A 27 -70.73 15.95 12.29
CA ARG A 27 -69.69 15.16 12.97
C ARG A 27 -68.51 14.85 12.04
N HIS A 28 -68.79 14.50 10.79
CA HIS A 28 -67.75 14.22 9.80
C HIS A 28 -66.90 15.46 9.50
N ILE A 29 -67.53 16.63 9.32
CA ILE A 29 -66.82 17.90 9.13
C ILE A 29 -65.94 18.24 10.35
N ILE A 30 -66.50 18.13 11.56
CA ILE A 30 -65.76 18.41 12.81
C ILE A 30 -64.57 17.45 12.94
N SER A 31 -64.78 16.15 12.73
CA SER A 31 -63.72 15.15 12.81
C SER A 31 -62.60 15.42 11.81
N ASN A 32 -62.93 15.71 10.54
CA ASN A 32 -61.94 16.01 9.53
C ASN A 32 -61.16 17.29 9.85
N LYS A 33 -61.85 18.33 10.35
CA LYS A 33 -61.19 19.58 10.76
C LYS A 33 -60.27 19.36 11.96
N SER A 34 -60.69 18.57 12.94
CA SER A 34 -59.85 18.21 14.10
C SER A 34 -58.58 17.49 13.65
N SER A 35 -58.71 16.43 12.84
CA SER A 35 -57.55 15.68 12.32
C SER A 35 -56.61 16.56 11.50
N ASN A 36 -57.16 17.52 10.74
CA ASN A 36 -56.35 18.49 10.00
C ASN A 36 -55.57 19.42 10.93
N ILE A 37 -56.19 19.90 12.02
CA ILE A 37 -55.51 20.73 13.01
C ILE A 37 -54.39 19.93 13.70
N ASP A 38 -54.65 18.69 14.08
CA ASP A 38 -53.66 17.83 14.75
C ASP A 38 -52.46 17.54 13.84
N SER A 39 -52.70 17.30 12.55
CA SER A 39 -51.63 17.10 11.57
C SER A 39 -50.82 18.38 11.32
N LEU A 40 -51.48 19.54 11.16
CA LEU A 40 -50.80 20.83 11.04
C LEU A 40 -49.96 21.18 12.27
N TYR A 41 -50.50 20.94 13.46
CA TYR A 41 -49.78 21.15 14.72
C TYR A 41 -48.53 20.28 14.79
N SER A 42 -48.65 19.00 14.41
CA SER A 42 -47.52 18.06 14.38
C SER A 42 -46.45 18.50 13.38
N GLN A 43 -46.86 18.95 12.19
CA GLN A 43 -45.94 19.46 11.16
C GLN A 43 -45.23 20.73 11.61
N LEU A 44 -45.94 21.67 12.23
CA LEU A 44 -45.36 22.91 12.76
C LEU A 44 -44.39 22.63 13.91
N LYS A 45 -44.72 21.69 14.80
CA LYS A 45 -43.84 21.29 15.88
C LYS A 45 -42.56 20.67 15.33
N GLN A 46 -42.65 19.75 14.36
CA GLN A 46 -41.47 19.17 13.71
C GLN A 46 -40.62 20.22 13.00
N ASN A 47 -41.25 21.14 12.27
CA ASN A 47 -40.57 22.21 11.53
C ASN A 47 -40.21 23.43 12.38
N SER A 48 -40.45 23.37 13.70
CA SER A 48 -40.15 24.47 14.60
C SER A 48 -38.68 24.85 14.53
N ILE A 49 -38.42 26.15 14.68
CA ILE A 49 -37.06 26.69 14.69
C ILE A 49 -36.20 25.99 15.75
N SER A 50 -36.78 25.68 16.92
CA SER A 50 -36.09 24.97 17.99
C SER A 50 -35.63 23.57 17.58
N ASN A 51 -36.46 22.80 16.86
CA ASN A 51 -36.07 21.48 16.37
C ASN A 51 -34.97 21.57 15.31
N LYS A 52 -35.03 22.58 14.43
CA LYS A 52 -33.96 22.84 13.46
C LYS A 52 -32.64 23.19 14.15
N ILE A 53 -32.68 24.06 15.16
CA ILE A 53 -31.49 24.40 15.97
C ILE A 53 -30.92 23.16 16.66
N ASN A 54 -31.78 22.34 17.29
CA ASN A 54 -31.35 21.11 17.94
C ASN A 54 -30.78 20.07 16.95
N MET A 55 -31.23 20.09 15.70
CA MET A 55 -30.69 19.23 14.64
C MET A 55 -29.29 19.71 14.24
N ILE A 56 -29.13 21.01 13.95
CA ILE A 56 -27.84 21.62 13.61
C ILE A 56 -26.82 21.43 14.75
N GLN A 57 -27.25 21.59 16.01
CA GLN A 57 -26.38 21.37 17.16
C GLN A 57 -25.87 19.92 17.23
N ARG A 58 -26.74 18.94 16.94
CA ARG A 58 -26.34 17.54 16.87
C ARG A 58 -25.38 17.27 15.72
N GLU A 59 -25.63 17.85 14.56
CA GLU A 59 -24.71 17.77 13.42
C GLU A 59 -23.33 18.34 13.76
N PHE A 60 -23.28 19.47 14.48
CA PHE A 60 -22.02 20.08 14.90
C PHE A 60 -21.24 19.19 15.88
N ILE A 61 -21.93 18.56 16.83
CA ILE A 61 -21.32 17.60 17.76
C ILE A 61 -20.75 16.40 16.99
N ASN A 62 -21.55 15.82 16.08
CA ASN A 62 -21.12 14.69 15.27
C ASN A 62 -19.88 15.04 14.42
N LEU A 63 -19.89 16.21 13.78
CA LEU A 63 -18.77 16.68 12.97
C LEU A 63 -17.51 16.89 13.82
N SER A 64 -17.65 17.43 15.03
CA SER A 64 -16.54 17.59 15.97
C SER A 64 -15.91 16.24 16.35
N ASP A 65 -16.75 15.23 16.62
CA ASP A 65 -16.29 13.91 17.00
C ASP A 65 -15.66 13.14 15.84
N GLU A 66 -16.21 13.27 14.63
CA GLU A 66 -15.58 12.74 13.41
C GLU A 66 -14.21 13.39 13.18
N PHE A 67 -14.12 14.71 13.32
CA PHE A 67 -12.86 15.42 13.17
C PHE A 67 -11.79 14.93 14.16
N LYS A 68 -12.16 14.75 15.44
CA LYS A 68 -11.25 14.19 16.45
C LYS A 68 -10.77 12.80 16.06
N ARG A 69 -11.67 11.92 15.63
CA ARG A 69 -11.30 10.55 15.19
C ARG A 69 -10.33 10.56 14.02
N VAL A 70 -10.57 11.41 13.02
CA VAL A 70 -9.69 11.54 11.86
C VAL A 70 -8.31 12.06 12.27
N MET A 71 -8.27 13.05 13.15
CA MET A 71 -7.01 13.60 13.68
C MET A 71 -6.23 12.56 14.48
N ASP A 72 -6.88 11.84 15.38
CA ASP A 72 -6.27 10.77 16.18
C ASP A 72 -5.70 9.66 15.29
N TYR A 73 -6.44 9.27 14.25
CA TYR A 73 -5.96 8.31 13.26
C TYR A 73 -4.70 8.83 12.57
N LYS A 74 -4.72 10.06 12.04
CA LYS A 74 -3.54 10.63 11.36
C LYS A 74 -2.33 10.73 12.29
N ILE A 75 -2.52 11.20 13.52
CA ILE A 75 -1.45 11.28 14.53
C ILE A 75 -0.87 9.89 14.80
N THR A 76 -1.72 8.87 14.92
CA THR A 76 -1.29 7.48 15.14
C THR A 76 -0.47 6.96 13.96
N GLN A 77 -0.91 7.22 12.73
CA GLN A 77 -0.15 6.85 11.52
C GLN A 77 1.23 7.52 11.49
N PHE A 78 1.31 8.81 11.81
CA PHE A 78 2.59 9.52 11.88
C PHE A 78 3.51 9.00 13.00
N LYS A 79 2.95 8.61 14.15
CA LYS A 79 3.75 7.97 15.22
C LYS A 79 4.35 6.65 14.74
N LEU A 80 3.55 5.82 14.07
CA LEU A 80 4.01 4.54 13.54
C LEU A 80 5.10 4.72 12.47
N SER A 81 4.96 5.69 11.57
CA SER A 81 6.01 5.97 10.58
C SER A 81 7.29 6.49 11.23
N LEU A 82 7.20 7.39 12.22
CA LEU A 82 8.37 7.89 12.95
C LEU A 82 9.15 6.78 13.67
N THR A 83 8.47 5.78 14.20
CA THR A 83 9.15 4.61 14.81
C THR A 83 9.84 3.70 13.79
N ARG A 84 9.37 3.66 12.54
CA ARG A 84 9.97 2.80 11.49
C ARG A 84 11.21 3.41 10.87
N ILE A 85 11.27 4.73 10.73
CA ILE A 85 12.38 5.44 10.08
C ILE A 85 13.76 5.09 10.66
N PRO A 86 13.99 5.08 11.99
CA PRO A 86 15.30 4.72 12.55
C PRO A 86 15.71 3.29 12.24
N GLN A 87 14.74 2.37 12.23
CA GLN A 87 14.98 0.97 11.95
C GLN A 87 15.31 0.76 10.47
N GLU A 88 14.51 1.33 9.57
CA GLU A 88 14.79 1.32 8.12
C GLU A 88 16.13 1.99 7.79
N PHE A 89 16.47 3.08 8.48
CA PHE A 89 17.75 3.75 8.32
C PHE A 89 18.92 2.85 8.75
N SER A 90 18.82 2.23 9.94
CA SER A 90 19.84 1.30 10.44
C SER A 90 20.03 0.12 9.50
N ASP A 91 18.94 -0.48 9.03
CA ASP A 91 18.99 -1.63 8.11
C ASP A 91 19.62 -1.24 6.77
N THR A 92 19.23 -0.10 6.21
CA THR A 92 19.80 0.42 4.96
C THR A 92 21.29 0.72 5.12
N MET A 93 21.69 1.30 6.25
CA MET A 93 23.08 1.62 6.55
C MET A 93 23.93 0.35 6.69
N ASN A 94 23.43 -0.64 7.43
CA ASN A 94 24.11 -1.92 7.62
C ASN A 94 24.28 -2.66 6.29
N ASN A 95 23.24 -2.69 5.45
CA ASN A 95 23.31 -3.31 4.13
C ASN A 95 24.35 -2.63 3.24
N ARG A 96 24.41 -1.30 3.22
CA ARG A 96 25.43 -0.56 2.46
C ARG A 96 26.84 -0.80 3.00
N LEU A 97 27.02 -0.83 4.31
CA LEU A 97 28.32 -1.13 4.92
C LEU A 97 28.77 -2.54 4.55
N GLN A 98 27.90 -3.54 4.67
CA GLN A 98 28.18 -4.91 4.32
C GLN A 98 28.55 -5.04 2.83
N GLU A 99 27.83 -4.36 1.93
CA GLU A 99 28.17 -4.32 0.52
C GLU A 99 29.58 -3.75 0.28
N LYS A 100 29.95 -2.67 0.97
CA LYS A 100 31.30 -2.08 0.85
C LYS A 100 32.38 -2.97 1.44
N GLU A 101 32.11 -3.65 2.55
CA GLU A 101 33.02 -4.62 3.15
C GLU A 101 33.29 -5.78 2.18
N GLN A 102 32.25 -6.37 1.58
CA GLN A 102 32.40 -7.43 0.58
C GLN A 102 33.21 -6.97 -0.64
N ASN A 103 32.95 -5.75 -1.12
CA ASN A 103 33.73 -5.17 -2.22
C ASN A 103 35.21 -4.98 -1.85
N LEU A 104 35.51 -4.57 -0.62
CA LEU A 104 36.87 -4.39 -0.14
C LEU A 104 37.60 -5.73 -0.01
N LEU A 105 36.92 -6.77 0.50
CA LEU A 105 37.45 -8.13 0.54
C LEU A 105 37.75 -8.66 -0.87
N ALA A 106 36.85 -8.44 -1.83
CA ALA A 106 37.06 -8.83 -3.21
C ALA A 106 38.26 -8.09 -3.84
N LEU A 107 38.39 -6.79 -3.57
CA LEU A 107 39.53 -6.00 -4.03
C LEU A 107 40.85 -6.49 -3.42
N GLU A 108 40.86 -6.80 -2.12
CA GLU A 108 42.03 -7.35 -1.44
C GLU A 108 42.46 -8.69 -2.06
N GLN A 109 41.51 -9.59 -2.29
CA GLN A 109 41.76 -10.87 -2.96
C GLN A 109 42.34 -10.66 -4.37
N ASN A 110 41.76 -9.74 -5.14
CA ASN A 110 42.27 -9.41 -6.46
C ASN A 110 43.72 -8.89 -6.38
N ILE A 111 44.01 -7.95 -5.48
CA ILE A 111 45.39 -7.42 -5.31
C ILE A 111 46.37 -8.54 -4.95
N ARG A 112 45.98 -9.48 -4.07
CA ARG A 112 46.81 -10.65 -3.74
C ARG A 112 47.08 -11.53 -4.96
N LEU A 113 46.08 -11.77 -5.81
CA LEU A 113 46.23 -12.55 -7.05
C LEU A 113 47.11 -11.85 -8.10
N TYR A 114 47.11 -10.51 -8.12
CA TYR A 114 47.96 -9.74 -9.02
C TYR A 114 49.40 -9.55 -8.54
N ASN A 115 49.74 -10.01 -7.33
CA ASN A 115 51.11 -9.92 -6.80
C ASN A 115 52.09 -10.74 -7.67
N PRO A 116 53.03 -10.10 -8.39
CA PRO A 116 53.94 -10.81 -9.30
C PRO A 116 54.90 -11.76 -8.58
N LYS A 117 55.12 -11.59 -7.25
CA LYS A 117 55.89 -12.54 -6.42
C LYS A 117 55.15 -13.87 -6.16
N LEU A 118 53.87 -13.98 -6.51
CA LEU A 118 53.07 -15.21 -6.42
C LEU A 118 52.73 -15.79 -7.80
N LYS A 119 53.12 -15.11 -8.90
CA LYS A 119 52.98 -15.56 -10.29
C LYS A 119 54.10 -16.50 -10.74
N HIS A 120 54.78 -17.19 -9.82
CA HIS A 120 55.72 -18.24 -10.19
C HIS A 120 54.93 -19.47 -10.64
N LYS A 121 54.72 -19.63 -11.95
CA LYS A 121 54.24 -20.90 -12.48
C LYS A 121 55.40 -21.90 -12.39
N SER A 122 55.41 -22.73 -11.34
CA SER A 122 56.28 -23.90 -11.26
C SER A 122 56.25 -24.67 -12.59
N GLY A 123 57.42 -24.85 -13.21
CA GLY A 123 57.56 -25.53 -14.51
C GLY A 123 57.64 -24.61 -15.73
N TRP A 124 57.77 -23.30 -15.56
CA TRP A 124 58.14 -22.39 -16.65
C TRP A 124 59.65 -22.18 -16.66
N ALA A 125 60.29 -22.48 -17.79
CA ALA A 125 61.69 -22.17 -18.03
C ALA A 125 61.84 -21.61 -19.45
N GLU A 126 62.68 -20.59 -19.61
CA GLU A 126 62.97 -20.01 -20.91
C GLU A 126 64.07 -20.82 -21.60
N VAL A 127 63.85 -21.15 -22.88
CA VAL A 127 64.85 -21.85 -23.70
C VAL A 127 65.57 -20.86 -24.62
N ILE A 128 66.90 -20.85 -24.52
CA ILE A 128 67.78 -19.93 -25.25
C ILE A 128 68.76 -20.75 -26.09
N VAL A 129 68.80 -20.45 -27.39
CA VAL A 129 69.76 -21.00 -28.35
C VAL A 129 70.48 -19.84 -29.02
N ASN A 130 71.82 -19.82 -28.97
CA ASN A 130 72.64 -18.73 -29.54
C ASN A 130 72.18 -17.32 -29.11
N ASP A 131 71.91 -17.15 -27.81
CA ASP A 131 71.49 -15.89 -27.18
C ASP A 131 70.14 -15.32 -27.66
N LYS A 132 69.33 -16.15 -28.35
CA LYS A 132 67.95 -15.83 -28.73
C LYS A 132 66.97 -16.77 -28.06
N LYS A 133 65.82 -16.23 -27.64
CA LYS A 133 64.70 -17.02 -27.13
C LYS A 133 64.08 -17.80 -28.27
N VAL A 134 64.05 -19.12 -28.16
CA VAL A 134 63.59 -20.03 -29.22
C VAL A 134 62.53 -20.97 -28.65
N SER A 135 61.49 -21.27 -29.43
CA SER A 135 60.46 -22.22 -29.04
C SER A 135 61.01 -23.64 -29.02
N LEU A 136 60.59 -24.49 -28.08
CA LEU A 136 61.00 -25.91 -27.99
C LEU A 136 60.83 -26.69 -29.31
N SER A 137 59.84 -26.31 -30.14
CA SER A 137 59.58 -26.91 -31.45
C SER A 137 60.66 -26.68 -32.50
N GLU A 138 61.57 -25.72 -32.30
CA GLU A 138 62.62 -25.35 -33.28
C GLU A 138 63.97 -26.01 -32.97
N ILE A 139 64.07 -26.75 -31.87
CA ILE A 139 65.28 -27.47 -31.44
C ILE A 139 65.39 -28.76 -32.26
N LYS A 140 66.59 -29.09 -32.74
CA LYS A 140 66.87 -30.34 -33.46
C LYS A 140 67.67 -31.32 -32.60
N GLU A 141 67.64 -32.60 -32.98
CA GLU A 141 68.47 -33.62 -32.32
C GLU A 141 69.96 -33.24 -32.40
N ASN A 142 70.66 -33.38 -31.27
CA ASN A 142 72.02 -32.92 -30.98
C ASN A 142 72.26 -31.42 -30.74
N ASP A 143 71.24 -30.56 -30.79
CA ASP A 143 71.43 -29.14 -30.47
C ASP A 143 71.71 -28.93 -28.97
N ILE A 144 72.59 -27.97 -28.67
CA ILE A 144 72.89 -27.52 -27.30
C ILE A 144 72.10 -26.23 -27.05
N PHE A 145 71.29 -26.24 -25.99
CA PHE A 145 70.47 -25.09 -25.61
C PHE A 145 70.57 -24.82 -24.11
N THR A 146 70.36 -23.57 -23.72
CA THR A 146 70.32 -23.15 -22.32
C THR A 146 68.88 -23.08 -21.86
N ILE A 147 68.57 -23.70 -20.72
CA ILE A 147 67.33 -23.53 -20.00
C ILE A 147 67.58 -22.59 -18.83
N MET A 148 66.79 -21.54 -18.71
CA MET A 148 66.91 -20.56 -17.63
C MET A 148 65.59 -20.43 -16.88
N ASP A 149 65.67 -20.55 -15.56
CA ASP A 149 64.68 -20.05 -14.62
C ASP A 149 65.30 -18.87 -13.84
N LEU A 150 64.53 -18.17 -13.02
CA LEU A 150 64.96 -16.99 -12.27
C LEU A 150 66.23 -17.21 -11.44
N ASP A 151 66.43 -18.42 -10.91
CA ASP A 151 67.53 -18.74 -9.99
C ASP A 151 68.59 -19.71 -10.58
N THR A 152 68.29 -20.36 -11.71
CA THR A 152 69.14 -21.44 -12.23
C THR A 152 69.27 -21.42 -13.74
N ARG A 153 70.50 -21.59 -14.23
CA ARG A 153 70.85 -21.71 -15.64
C ARG A 153 71.48 -23.07 -15.90
N LEU A 154 70.90 -23.85 -16.81
CA LEU A 154 71.38 -25.18 -17.19
C LEU A 154 71.66 -25.24 -18.70
N GLU A 155 72.83 -25.75 -19.07
CA GLU A 155 73.14 -26.09 -20.46
C GLU A 155 72.81 -27.57 -20.71
N VAL A 156 71.96 -27.82 -21.71
CA VAL A 156 71.40 -29.14 -21.98
C VAL A 156 71.58 -29.46 -23.46
N LYS A 157 71.90 -30.72 -23.78
CA LYS A 157 71.99 -31.22 -25.15
C LYS A 157 70.76 -32.06 -25.48
N CYS A 158 70.11 -31.77 -26.61
CA CYS A 158 68.98 -32.55 -27.10
C CYS A 158 69.45 -33.94 -27.57
N LEU A 159 69.03 -35.00 -26.90
CA LEU A 159 69.40 -36.38 -27.25
C LEU A 159 68.40 -37.04 -28.21
N GLN A 160 67.10 -36.73 -28.08
CA GLN A 160 66.02 -37.24 -28.92
C GLN A 160 64.77 -36.36 -28.75
N ILE A 161 64.02 -36.12 -29.84
CA ILE A 161 62.73 -35.40 -29.78
C ILE A 161 61.60 -36.44 -29.84
N LEU A 162 60.70 -36.42 -28.86
CA LEU A 162 59.52 -37.28 -28.76
C LEU A 162 58.28 -36.64 -29.37
#